data_AF-A0A553IDG9-F1
#
_entry.id   AF-A0A553IDG9-F1
#
_cell.length_a   1.000
_cell.length_b   1.000
_cell.length_c   1.000
_cell.angle_alpha   90.00
_cell.angle_beta   90.00
_cell.angle_gamma   90.00
#
_symmetry.space_group_name_H-M   'P 1'
#
loop_
_entity.id
_entity.type
_entity.pdbx_description
1 polymer ?
#
loop_
_entity_poly.entity_id
_entity_poly.type
_entity_poly.pdbx_seq_one_letter_code
_entity_poly.pdbx_strand_id
1 'polypeptide(L)'
;MDAVSAYSFASCGWNALQAAALTIGPQAVIGLLTLHGTEAPQAAAVSDLESYLARSLGFSLLALGLVTVVLTGSVPVGSVADVTRDAPSPYAAPVLILTTLFHGVSAFHGWARYTATDRSGYFLEFLGSAVLAAFGTWCVLFGGEKSRISRRTGADKRTSGFPFKNAEADRRKGR
;
A
#
# COMPACT_ATOMS: atom_id res chain seq x y z
N MET A 1 -5.02 -14.72 -6.21
CA MET A 1 -5.26 -13.59 -5.29
C MET A 1 -6.05 -12.55 -6.04
N ASP A 2 -7.06 -11.95 -5.42
CA ASP A 2 -7.70 -10.76 -5.99
C ASP A 2 -6.76 -9.54 -5.86
N ALA A 3 -7.09 -8.45 -6.53
CA ALA A 3 -6.26 -7.25 -6.53
C ALA A 3 -6.07 -6.67 -5.12
N VAL A 4 -7.10 -6.75 -4.27
CA VAL A 4 -7.08 -6.27 -2.89
C VAL A 4 -6.09 -7.08 -2.04
N SER A 5 -6.09 -8.40 -2.16
CA SER A 5 -5.15 -9.28 -1.48
C SER A 5 -3.72 -9.04 -1.95
N ALA A 6 -3.50 -8.93 -3.27
CA ALA A 6 -2.19 -8.62 -3.83
C ALA A 6 -1.64 -7.29 -3.31
N TYR A 7 -2.48 -6.24 -3.29
CA TYR A 7 -2.12 -4.94 -2.72
C TYR A 7 -1.80 -5.06 -1.23
N SER A 8 -2.59 -5.81 -0.46
CA SER A 8 -2.40 -5.96 0.99
C SER A 8 -1.07 -6.62 1.33
N PHE A 9 -0.71 -7.69 0.60
CA PHE A 9 0.59 -8.34 0.77
C PHE A 9 1.75 -7.48 0.27
N ALA A 10 1.58 -6.74 -0.83
CA ALA A 10 2.60 -5.80 -1.30
C ALA A 10 2.85 -4.67 -0.29
N SER A 11 1.79 -4.09 0.26
CA SER A 11 1.85 -3.09 1.35
C SER A 11 2.54 -3.64 2.59
N CYS A 12 2.18 -4.86 3.01
CA CYS A 12 2.85 -5.54 4.11
C CYS A 12 4.34 -5.80 3.83
N GLY A 13 4.68 -6.25 2.63
CA GLY A 13 6.06 -6.51 2.22
C GLY A 13 6.91 -5.24 2.24
N TRP A 14 6.36 -4.12 1.75
CA TRP A 14 7.04 -2.82 1.80
C TRP A 14 7.25 -2.34 3.23
N ASN A 15 6.22 -2.39 4.07
CA ASN A 15 6.35 -2.04 5.49
C ASN A 15 7.35 -2.95 6.22
N ALA A 16 7.37 -4.25 5.90
CA ALA A 16 8.32 -5.20 6.48
C ALA A 16 9.77 -4.94 6.03
N LEU A 17 9.98 -4.55 4.78
CA LEU A 17 11.30 -4.17 4.27
C LEU A 17 11.85 -2.94 5.03
N GLN A 18 11.03 -1.90 5.19
CA GLN A 18 11.40 -0.72 5.98
C GLN A 18 11.63 -1.06 7.45
N ALA A 19 10.75 -1.89 8.03
CA ALA A 19 10.87 -2.36 9.41
C ALA A 19 12.19 -3.10 9.64
N ALA A 20 12.56 -4.02 8.75
CA ALA A 20 13.81 -4.76 8.83
C ALA A 20 15.03 -3.81 8.82
N ALA A 21 15.04 -2.83 7.92
CA ALA A 21 16.11 -1.84 7.85
C ALA A 21 16.22 -1.02 9.15
N LEU A 22 15.09 -0.53 9.68
CA LEU A 22 15.05 0.29 10.89
C LEU A 22 15.37 -0.49 12.18
N THR A 23 14.99 -1.77 12.25
CA THR A 23 15.19 -2.59 13.45
C THR A 23 16.61 -3.19 13.51
N ILE A 24 17.09 -3.77 12.40
CA ILE A 24 18.37 -4.48 12.34
C ILE A 24 19.53 -3.50 12.21
N GLY A 25 19.38 -2.48 11.37
CA GLY A 25 20.48 -1.59 11.00
C GLY A 25 20.01 -0.17 10.74
N PRO A 26 19.60 0.59 11.78
CA PRO A 26 19.22 2.00 11.62
C PRO A 26 20.34 2.85 10.97
N GLN A 27 21.59 2.44 11.16
CA GLN A 27 22.77 2.96 10.49
C GLN A 27 22.70 2.88 8.96
N ALA A 28 22.14 1.80 8.40
CA ALA A 28 22.00 1.63 6.96
C ALA A 28 21.03 2.65 6.36
N VAL A 29 19.95 2.98 7.08
CA VAL A 29 19.01 4.04 6.69
C VAL A 29 19.69 5.39 6.69
N ILE A 30 20.50 5.68 7.71
CA ILE A 30 21.25 6.92 7.79
C ILE A 30 22.28 7.01 6.66
N GLY A 31 22.98 5.91 6.34
CA GLY A 31 23.85 5.83 5.17
C GLY A 31 23.14 6.15 3.85
N LEU A 32 21.93 5.62 3.63
CA LEU A 32 21.11 5.96 2.46
C LEU A 32 20.69 7.43 2.43
N LEU A 33 20.51 8.05 3.60
CA LEU A 33 20.15 9.46 3.73
C LEU A 33 21.35 10.41 3.72
N THR A 34 22.58 9.91 3.85
CA THR A 34 23.81 10.71 3.75
C THR A 34 24.54 10.51 2.43
N LEU A 35 24.17 9.48 1.66
CA LEU A 35 24.63 9.26 0.29
C LEU A 35 24.22 10.42 -0.61
N HIS A 36 25.20 11.28 -0.90
CA HIS A 36 25.11 12.40 -1.84
C HIS A 36 26.43 12.49 -2.64
N GLY A 37 26.37 12.26 -3.95
CA GLY A 37 27.56 12.29 -4.82
C GLY A 37 28.56 11.15 -4.59
N THR A 38 29.85 11.39 -4.91
CA THR A 38 30.97 10.44 -4.80
C THR A 38 31.71 10.50 -3.46
N GLU A 39 31.25 11.31 -2.50
CA GLU A 39 31.91 11.41 -1.21
C GLU A 39 31.50 10.27 -0.28
N ALA A 40 32.49 9.65 0.36
CA ALA A 40 32.27 8.55 1.29
C ALA A 40 31.39 9.03 2.46
N PRO A 41 30.40 8.24 2.91
CA PRO A 41 29.55 8.66 4.01
C PRO A 41 30.41 8.83 5.27
N GLN A 42 30.50 10.05 5.82
CA GLN A 42 30.86 10.19 7.22
C GLN A 42 29.79 9.42 8.01
N ALA A 43 30.19 8.28 8.61
CA ALA A 43 29.32 7.51 9.47
C ALA A 43 28.94 8.41 10.67
N ALA A 44 27.80 9.09 10.56
CA ALA A 44 27.26 9.90 11.64
C ALA A 44 27.00 8.95 12.82
N ALA A 45 27.58 9.27 13.98
CA ALA A 45 27.32 8.50 15.18
C ALA A 45 25.82 8.59 15.49
N VAL A 46 25.16 7.43 15.56
CA VAL A 46 23.72 7.35 15.85
C VAL A 46 23.57 7.34 17.35
N SER A 47 22.82 8.32 17.85
CA SER A 47 22.48 8.42 19.25
C SER A 47 21.61 7.24 19.70
N ASP A 48 21.64 6.94 21.00
CA ASP A 48 20.77 5.92 21.59
C ASP A 48 19.28 6.24 21.37
N LEU A 49 18.93 7.54 21.36
CA LEU A 49 17.58 8.02 21.08
C LEU A 49 17.14 7.68 19.64
N GLU A 50 17.98 7.97 18.65
CA GLU A 50 17.68 7.65 17.24
C GLU A 50 17.53 6.15 17.03
N SER A 51 18.41 5.35 17.65
CA SER A 51 18.33 3.89 17.59
C SER A 51 17.04 3.36 18.23
N TYR A 52 16.62 3.93 19.36
CA TYR A 52 15.38 3.57 20.04
C TYR A 52 14.16 3.90 19.17
N LEU A 53 14.09 5.14 18.65
CA LEU A 53 12.97 5.60 17.82
C LEU A 53 12.89 4.81 16.50
N ALA A 54 14.01 4.53 15.85
CA ALA A 54 14.05 3.74 14.62
C ALA A 54 13.50 2.33 14.85
N ARG A 55 13.95 1.64 15.91
CA ARG A 55 13.46 0.28 16.23
C ARG A 55 11.97 0.28 16.56
N SER A 56 11.51 1.24 17.36
CA SER A 56 10.09 1.40 17.71
C SER A 56 9.22 1.64 16.48
N LEU A 57 9.69 2.49 15.56
CA LEU A 57 9.03 2.72 14.27
C LEU A 57 9.02 1.45 13.41
N GLY A 58 10.13 0.69 13.37
CA GLY A 58 10.19 -0.58 12.66
C GLY A 58 9.17 -1.59 13.17
N PHE A 59 9.04 -1.76 14.49
CA PHE A 59 8.01 -2.63 15.07
C PHE A 59 6.59 -2.15 14.73
N SER A 60 6.36 -0.84 14.74
CA SER A 60 5.07 -0.23 14.40
C SER A 60 4.69 -0.49 12.93
N LEU A 61 5.64 -0.35 12.00
CA LEU A 61 5.44 -0.63 10.58
C LEU A 61 5.14 -2.11 10.31
N LEU A 62 5.86 -3.02 10.99
CA LEU A 62 5.60 -4.45 10.89
C LEU A 62 4.18 -4.78 11.38
N ALA A 63 3.78 -4.25 12.53
CA ALA A 63 2.42 -4.41 13.05
C ALA A 63 1.37 -3.86 12.08
N LEU A 64 1.58 -2.67 11.50
CA LEU A 64 0.67 -2.06 10.54
C LEU A 64 0.52 -2.90 9.26
N GLY A 65 1.62 -3.47 8.75
CA GLY A 65 1.60 -4.40 7.61
C GLY A 65 0.76 -5.65 7.89
N LEU A 66 0.97 -6.27 9.05
CA LEU A 66 0.21 -7.46 9.47
C LEU A 66 -1.28 -7.15 9.66
N VAL A 67 -1.60 -6.03 10.32
CA VAL A 67 -3.00 -5.58 10.51
C VAL A 67 -3.68 -5.34 9.16
N THR A 68 -2.96 -4.80 8.17
CA THR A 68 -3.49 -4.60 6.81
C THR A 68 -3.90 -5.93 6.16
N VAL A 69 -3.05 -6.95 6.25
CA VAL A 69 -3.32 -8.28 5.69
C VAL A 69 -4.50 -8.96 6.41
N VAL A 70 -4.57 -8.84 7.73
CA VAL A 70 -5.64 -9.44 8.54
C VAL A 70 -6.99 -8.78 8.24
N LEU A 71 -7.06 -7.45 8.32
CA LEU A 71 -8.33 -6.73 8.18
C LEU A 71 -8.89 -6.75 6.77
N THR A 72 -8.03 -6.88 5.75
CA THR A 72 -8.50 -7.06 4.36
C THR A 72 -9.10 -8.45 4.12
N GLY A 73 -8.98 -9.38 5.07
CA GLY A 73 -9.45 -10.75 4.95
C GLY A 73 -8.53 -11.63 4.10
N SER A 74 -7.29 -11.18 3.86
CA SER A 74 -6.29 -11.95 3.10
C SER A 74 -5.78 -13.16 3.87
N VAL A 75 -5.93 -13.17 5.20
CA VAL A 75 -5.68 -14.31 6.07
C VAL A 75 -7.01 -14.74 6.71
N PRO A 76 -7.40 -16.03 6.63
CA PRO A 76 -8.63 -16.51 7.24
C PRO A 76 -8.48 -16.57 8.78
N VAL A 77 -9.21 -15.70 9.49
CA VAL A 77 -9.13 -15.57 10.97
C VAL A 77 -10.28 -16.30 11.70
N GLY A 78 -10.99 -17.21 11.02
CA GLY A 78 -12.17 -17.92 11.57
C GLY A 78 -12.15 -19.42 11.30
N SER A 79 -13.12 -20.14 11.89
CA SER A 79 -13.34 -21.57 11.63
C SER A 79 -13.58 -21.81 10.14
N VAL A 80 -12.88 -22.79 9.56
CA VAL A 80 -12.98 -23.18 8.14
C VAL A 80 -14.42 -23.52 7.72
N ALA A 81 -15.30 -23.82 8.69
CA ALA A 81 -16.71 -24.14 8.49
C ALA A 81 -17.66 -22.94 8.35
N ASP A 82 -17.31 -21.76 8.88
CA ASP A 82 -18.19 -20.55 8.87
C ASP A 82 -17.83 -19.54 7.79
N VAL A 83 -16.71 -19.75 7.07
CA VAL A 83 -16.32 -18.85 5.99
C VAL A 83 -17.19 -19.16 4.78
N THR A 84 -18.25 -18.37 4.59
CA THR A 84 -18.73 -18.10 3.23
C THR A 84 -17.54 -17.48 2.49
N ARG A 85 -16.72 -18.31 1.83
CA ARG A 85 -15.45 -17.95 1.17
C ARG A 85 -15.58 -16.85 0.12
N ASP A 86 -16.81 -16.43 -0.16
CA ASP A 86 -17.14 -15.44 -1.16
C ASP A 86 -17.50 -14.05 -0.64
N ALA A 87 -17.70 -13.86 0.67
CA ALA A 87 -18.03 -12.55 1.25
C ALA A 87 -16.76 -11.72 1.53
N PRO A 88 -16.62 -10.50 0.96
CA PRO A 88 -15.48 -9.63 1.24
C PRO A 88 -15.48 -9.18 2.70
N SER A 89 -14.29 -9.03 3.30
CA SER A 89 -14.15 -8.50 4.67
C SER A 89 -14.80 -7.13 4.78
N PRO A 90 -15.62 -6.86 5.83
CA PRO A 90 -16.24 -5.55 6.04
C PRO A 90 -15.20 -4.44 6.26
N TYR A 91 -13.97 -4.81 6.64
CA TYR A 91 -12.88 -3.86 6.87
C TYR A 91 -11.98 -3.67 5.65
N ALA A 92 -12.19 -4.39 4.54
CA ALA A 92 -11.32 -4.30 3.38
C ALA A 92 -11.31 -2.89 2.77
N ALA A 93 -12.49 -2.31 2.53
CA ALA A 93 -12.60 -0.96 1.96
C ALA A 93 -11.95 0.14 2.82
N PRO A 94 -12.27 0.28 4.13
CA PRO A 94 -11.64 1.34 4.94
C PRO A 94 -10.13 1.14 5.09
N VAL A 95 -9.64 -0.10 5.22
CA VAL A 95 -8.21 -0.37 5.34
C VAL A 95 -7.48 -0.07 4.03
N LEU A 96 -8.06 -0.40 2.88
CA LEU A 96 -7.53 -0.02 1.57
C LEU A 96 -7.37 1.50 1.47
N ILE A 97 -8.39 2.28 1.84
CA ILE A 97 -8.34 3.74 1.79
C ILE A 97 -7.25 4.28 2.72
N LEU A 98 -7.22 3.84 3.98
CA LEU A 98 -6.25 4.32 4.97
C LEU A 98 -4.82 4.00 4.57
N THR A 99 -4.56 2.79 4.09
CA THR A 99 -3.22 2.39 3.66
C THR A 99 -2.82 3.07 2.34
N THR A 100 -3.77 3.33 1.44
CA THR A 100 -3.51 4.10 0.22
C THR A 100 -3.11 5.54 0.57
N LEU A 101 -3.81 6.16 1.53
CA LEU A 101 -3.47 7.48 2.03
C LEU A 101 -2.12 7.51 2.73
N PHE A 102 -1.82 6.49 3.55
CA PHE A 102 -0.51 6.33 4.18
C PHE A 102 0.61 6.33 3.15
N HIS A 103 0.52 5.46 2.14
CA HIS A 103 1.51 5.39 1.06
C HIS A 103 1.57 6.69 0.24
N GLY A 104 0.43 7.35 0.00
CA GLY A 104 0.37 8.64 -0.69
C GLY A 104 1.09 9.75 0.06
N VAL A 105 0.89 9.85 1.38
CA VAL A 105 1.58 10.83 2.24
C VAL A 105 3.07 10.51 2.33
N SER A 106 3.45 9.24 2.48
CA SER A 106 4.85 8.81 2.50
C SER A 106 5.55 9.13 1.17
N ALA A 107 4.90 8.87 0.05
CA ALA A 107 5.41 9.22 -1.27
C ALA A 107 5.59 10.74 -1.42
N PHE A 108 4.59 11.53 -1.05
CA PHE A 108 4.68 12.99 -1.09
C PHE A 108 5.83 13.51 -0.24
N HIS A 109 5.98 13.00 0.98
CA HIS A 109 7.08 13.37 1.88
C HIS A 109 8.45 12.98 1.30
N GLY A 110 8.60 11.75 0.81
CA GLY A 110 9.83 11.29 0.16
C GLY A 110 10.22 12.17 -1.03
N TRP A 111 9.28 12.51 -1.89
CA TRP A 111 9.51 13.40 -3.03
C TRP A 111 9.91 14.81 -2.59
N ALA A 112 9.17 15.41 -1.64
CA ALA A 112 9.45 16.75 -1.13
C ALA A 112 10.84 16.84 -0.47
N ARG A 113 11.27 15.79 0.24
CA ARG A 113 12.61 15.73 0.84
C ARG A 113 13.68 15.48 -0.21
N TYR A 114 13.42 14.63 -1.19
CA TYR A 114 14.35 14.38 -2.28
C TYR A 114 14.64 15.66 -3.08
N THR A 115 13.61 16.40 -3.51
CA THR A 115 13.80 17.65 -4.27
C THR A 115 14.48 18.75 -3.47
N ALA A 116 14.35 18.74 -2.14
CA ALA A 116 15.00 19.71 -1.26
C ALA A 116 16.45 19.38 -0.90
N THR A 117 16.86 18.10 -0.96
CA THR A 117 18.15 17.64 -0.40
C THR A 117 19.01 16.81 -1.35
N ASP A 118 18.44 16.35 -2.46
CA ASP A 118 19.07 15.47 -3.45
C ASP A 118 19.74 14.22 -2.83
N ARG A 119 19.08 13.65 -1.82
CA ARG A 119 19.52 12.43 -1.13
C ARG A 119 18.73 11.24 -1.63
N SER A 120 19.45 10.26 -2.18
CA SER A 120 18.87 9.08 -2.84
C SER A 120 17.95 8.25 -1.94
N GLY A 121 18.21 8.18 -0.63
CA GLY A 121 17.34 7.47 0.32
C GLY A 121 15.90 7.98 0.33
N TYR A 122 15.68 9.30 0.18
CA TYR A 122 14.32 9.85 0.10
C TYR A 122 13.62 9.49 -1.22
N PHE A 123 14.38 9.35 -2.30
CA PHE A 123 13.85 8.92 -3.60
C PHE A 123 13.42 7.45 -3.60
N LEU A 124 14.16 6.58 -2.91
CA LEU A 124 13.79 5.16 -2.75
C LEU A 124 12.46 5.01 -2.00
N GLU A 125 12.28 5.77 -0.92
CA GLU A 125 11.01 5.80 -0.17
C GLU A 125 9.86 6.28 -1.07
N PHE A 126 10.08 7.38 -1.80
CA PHE A 126 9.11 7.87 -2.76
C PHE A 126 8.69 6.80 -3.76
N LEU A 127 9.64 6.08 -4.36
CA LEU A 127 9.34 5.14 -5.43
C LEU A 127 8.45 3.98 -4.95
N GLY A 128 8.79 3.34 -3.83
CA GLY A 128 7.99 2.22 -3.31
C GLY A 128 6.62 2.67 -2.84
N SER A 129 6.55 3.78 -2.10
CA SER A 129 5.29 4.33 -1.59
C SER A 129 4.41 4.89 -2.71
N ALA A 130 4.98 5.48 -3.78
CA ALA A 130 4.21 5.97 -4.92
C ALA A 130 3.57 4.85 -5.74
N VAL A 131 4.31 3.75 -5.97
CA VAL A 131 3.78 2.55 -6.65
C VAL A 131 2.61 1.97 -5.87
N LEU A 132 2.75 1.86 -4.55
CA LEU A 132 1.68 1.35 -3.69
C LEU A 132 0.50 2.32 -3.60
N ALA A 133 0.73 3.64 -3.52
CA ALA A 133 -0.35 4.62 -3.55
C ALA A 133 -1.14 4.56 -4.87
N ALA A 134 -0.46 4.40 -6.01
CA ALA A 134 -1.11 4.24 -7.31
C ALA A 134 -1.89 2.92 -7.38
N PHE A 135 -1.31 1.81 -6.91
CA PHE A 135 -1.99 0.51 -6.89
C PHE A 135 -3.18 0.49 -5.93
N GLY A 136 -3.04 1.08 -4.74
CA GLY A 136 -4.11 1.24 -3.77
C GLY A 136 -5.25 2.10 -4.31
N THR A 137 -4.92 3.22 -4.97
CA THR A 137 -5.91 4.05 -5.68
C THR A 137 -6.65 3.25 -6.75
N TRP A 138 -5.94 2.44 -7.54
CA TRP A 138 -6.55 1.53 -8.50
C TRP A 138 -7.48 0.52 -7.82
N CYS A 139 -7.07 -0.07 -6.69
CA CYS A 139 -7.90 -0.98 -5.92
C CYS A 139 -9.16 -0.31 -5.34
N VAL A 140 -9.07 0.94 -4.89
CA VAL A 140 -10.22 1.71 -4.39
C VAL A 140 -11.22 2.00 -5.52
N LEU A 141 -10.71 2.36 -6.72
CA LEU A 141 -11.57 2.69 -7.85
C LEU A 141 -12.15 1.46 -8.57
N PHE A 142 -11.39 0.35 -8.63
CA PHE A 142 -11.68 -0.78 -9.51
C PHE A 142 -11.56 -2.16 -8.86
N GLY A 143 -10.99 -2.26 -7.65
CA GLY A 143 -10.62 -3.54 -7.03
C GLY A 143 -11.75 -4.29 -6.33
N GLY A 144 -12.87 -3.63 -6.01
CA GLY A 144 -13.93 -4.19 -5.17
C GLY A 144 -14.99 -5.04 -5.87
N GLU A 145 -14.96 -5.17 -7.19
CA GLU A 145 -16.12 -5.72 -7.91
C GLU A 145 -15.87 -7.14 -8.43
N LYS A 146 -16.62 -8.13 -7.93
CA LYS A 146 -16.79 -9.46 -8.58
C LYS A 146 -17.78 -9.35 -9.75
N SER A 147 -17.63 -10.22 -10.76
CA SER A 147 -18.43 -10.18 -11.99
C SER A 147 -19.92 -10.31 -11.76
N ARG A 148 -20.63 -9.19 -11.95
CA ARG A 148 -22.08 -9.11 -11.94
C ARG A 148 -22.57 -8.91 -13.37
N ILE A 149 -22.47 -9.96 -14.17
CA ILE A 149 -23.16 -10.00 -15.46
C ILE A 149 -24.65 -10.18 -15.19
N SER A 150 -25.46 -9.33 -15.80
CA SER A 150 -26.91 -9.43 -15.73
C SER A 150 -27.39 -10.72 -16.40
N ARG A 151 -28.03 -11.61 -15.63
CA ARG A 151 -28.65 -12.83 -16.19
C ARG A 151 -29.78 -12.52 -17.18
N ARG A 152 -30.39 -11.33 -17.12
CA ARG A 152 -31.51 -10.92 -17.97
C ARG A 152 -31.06 -10.31 -19.30
N THR A 153 -29.99 -9.51 -19.28
CA THR A 153 -29.57 -8.71 -20.44
C THR A 153 -28.21 -9.11 -20.98
N GLY A 154 -27.47 -10.01 -20.31
CA GLY A 154 -26.09 -10.35 -20.65
C GLY A 154 -25.10 -9.20 -20.52
N ALA A 155 -25.58 -8.00 -20.16
CA ALA A 155 -24.76 -6.82 -19.96
C ALA A 155 -23.95 -6.96 -18.67
N ASP A 156 -22.67 -6.58 -18.73
CA ASP A 156 -21.89 -6.39 -17.52
C ASP A 156 -22.50 -5.22 -16.72
N LYS A 157 -22.94 -5.49 -15.49
CA LYS A 157 -23.51 -4.43 -14.63
C LYS A 157 -22.43 -3.50 -14.06
N ARG A 158 -21.14 -3.80 -14.31
CA ARG A 158 -19.98 -3.06 -13.80
C ARG A 158 -19.49 -1.91 -14.68
N THR A 159 -20.32 -1.44 -15.60
CA THR A 159 -19.96 -0.29 -16.42
C THR A 159 -20.03 0.98 -15.58
N SER A 160 -18.90 1.33 -14.95
CA SER A 160 -18.68 2.60 -14.28
C SER A 160 -18.81 3.73 -15.31
N GLY A 161 -19.61 4.74 -14.97
CA GLY A 161 -19.68 6.01 -15.69
C GLY A 161 -18.71 7.06 -15.14
N PHE A 162 -17.72 6.63 -14.35
CA PHE A 162 -16.74 7.51 -13.72
C PHE A 162 -15.36 7.34 -14.38
N PRO A 163 -14.65 8.43 -14.70
CA PRO A 163 -15.09 9.83 -14.58
C PRO A 163 -16.03 10.29 -15.72
N PHE A 164 -16.22 9.49 -16.77
CA PHE A 164 -17.06 9.84 -17.92
C PHE A 164 -18.16 8.80 -18.18
N LYS A 165 -19.34 9.30 -18.59
CA LYS A 165 -20.51 8.49 -18.91
C LYS A 165 -20.18 7.43 -19.98
N ASN A 166 -20.47 6.16 -19.68
CA ASN A 166 -20.27 5.06 -20.60
C ASN A 166 -21.53 4.82 -21.46
N ALA A 167 -21.60 5.50 -22.61
CA ALA A 167 -22.76 5.41 -23.51
C ALA A 167 -22.96 4.00 -24.12
N GLU A 168 -21.89 3.23 -24.27
CA GLU A 168 -21.94 1.87 -24.84
C GLU A 168 -22.57 0.86 -23.87
N ALA A 169 -22.32 1.03 -22.58
CA ALA A 169 -22.96 0.26 -21.54
C ALA A 169 -24.47 0.48 -21.46
N ASP A 170 -24.90 1.75 -21.58
CA ASP A 170 -26.30 2.11 -21.48
C ASP A 170 -27.12 1.55 -22.65
N ARG A 171 -26.52 1.43 -23.85
CA ARG A 171 -27.16 0.78 -25.02
C ARG A 171 -27.56 -0.67 -24.76
N ARG A 172 -26.81 -1.39 -23.92
CA ARG A 172 -27.08 -2.81 -23.59
C ARG A 172 -28.13 -3.01 -22.49
N LYS A 173 -28.59 -1.94 -21.84
CA LYS A 173 -29.65 -1.99 -20.82
C LYS A 173 -31.06 -1.83 -21.41
N GLY A 174 -31.18 -1.26 -22.60
CA GLY A 174 -32.44 -0.98 -23.29
C GLY A 174 -32.92 -2.06 -24.27
N ARG A 175 -32.18 -3.16 -24.40
CA ARG A 175 -32.57 -4.39 -25.13
C ARG A 175 -32.95 -5.47 -24.12
#